data_AF-A0AA35R494-F1
#
_entry.id   AF-A0AA35R494-F1
#
_cell.length_a   1.000
_cell.length_b   1.000
_cell.length_c   1.000
_cell.angle_alpha   90.00
_cell.angle_beta   90.00
_cell.angle_gamma   90.00
#
_symmetry.space_group_name_H-M   'P 1'
#
loop_
_entity.id
_entity.type
_entity.pdbx_description
1 polymer ?
#
loop_
_entity_poly.entity_id
_entity_poly.type
_entity_poly.pdbx_seq_one_letter_code
_entity_poly.pdbx_strand_id
1 'polypeptide(L)'
;LSPLSPLFYHFTLFHFLSLIVISASNIQDGFYHNSSSHYVTAPGVLLVIFSLTTVALFAMGPGSIPWLMVSELFLQEARPIAVGIATIVNWFANFTVGLTFPYILKYLYPYGTSVFVVTCGALWVYLYRYLPETKGLSVEQVTARLRRSVGT
;
A
#
# COMPACT_ATOMS: atom_id res chain seq x y z
N LEU A 1 -1.31 5.34 -21.91
CA LEU A 1 -0.46 5.74 -20.75
C LEU A 1 -1.37 5.64 -19.57
N SER A 2 -1.09 4.64 -18.74
CA SER A 2 -2.03 4.11 -17.76
C SER A 2 -2.46 5.22 -16.81
N PRO A 3 -3.72 5.24 -16.39
CA PRO A 3 -4.16 6.37 -15.65
C PRO A 3 -3.66 6.19 -14.21
N LEU A 4 -2.85 7.13 -13.72
CA LEU A 4 -3.00 7.63 -12.35
C LEU A 4 -4.38 8.31 -12.22
N SER A 5 -5.44 7.65 -12.69
CA SER A 5 -6.81 8.17 -12.71
C SER A 5 -7.24 8.41 -11.28
N PRO A 6 -8.34 9.16 -11.12
CA PRO A 6 -9.20 9.02 -9.97
C PRO A 6 -9.31 7.56 -9.49
N LEU A 7 -9.41 6.58 -10.40
CA LEU A 7 -9.51 5.15 -10.08
C LEU A 7 -8.35 4.59 -9.22
N PHE A 8 -7.11 5.02 -9.44
CA PHE A 8 -5.97 4.62 -8.59
C PHE A 8 -6.15 5.12 -7.15
N TYR A 9 -6.52 6.39 -7.01
CA TYR A 9 -6.82 6.97 -5.70
C TYR A 9 -8.03 6.30 -5.05
N HIS A 10 -9.02 5.86 -5.83
CA HIS A 10 -10.14 5.08 -5.31
C HIS A 10 -9.68 3.70 -4.80
N PHE A 11 -8.93 2.91 -5.58
CA PHE A 11 -8.48 1.59 -5.13
C PHE A 11 -7.55 1.65 -3.93
N THR A 12 -6.63 2.63 -3.90
CA THR A 12 -5.74 2.84 -2.75
C THR A 12 -6.50 3.31 -1.51
N LEU A 13 -7.50 4.19 -1.67
CA LEU A 13 -8.38 4.61 -0.60
C LEU A 13 -9.22 3.44 -0.07
N PHE A 14 -9.83 2.63 -0.95
CA PHE A 14 -10.58 1.44 -0.55
C PHE A 14 -9.71 0.42 0.21
N HIS A 15 -8.48 0.20 -0.25
CA HIS A 15 -7.51 -0.63 0.45
C HIS A 15 -7.14 -0.06 1.83
N PHE A 16 -6.95 1.25 1.93
CA PHE A 16 -6.67 1.91 3.21
C PHE A 16 -7.85 1.80 4.19
N LEU A 17 -9.08 2.00 3.71
CA LEU A 17 -10.30 1.84 4.50
C LEU A 17 -10.49 0.39 4.97
N SER A 18 -10.19 -0.61 4.14
CA SER A 18 -10.29 -2.02 4.55
C SER A 18 -9.27 -2.37 5.64
N LEU A 19 -8.06 -1.81 5.59
CA LEU A 19 -7.07 -1.96 6.67
C LEU A 19 -7.53 -1.34 7.99
N ILE A 20 -8.20 -0.18 7.95
CA ILE A 20 -8.79 0.43 9.15
C ILE A 20 -9.85 -0.49 9.77
N VAL A 21 -10.74 -1.04 8.94
CA VAL A 21 -11.79 -1.97 9.41
C VAL A 21 -11.16 -3.21 10.06
N ILE A 22 -10.20 -3.85 9.38
CA ILE A 22 -9.49 -5.02 9.92
C ILE A 22 -8.80 -4.68 11.25
N SER A 23 -8.12 -3.53 11.31
CA SER A 23 -7.45 -3.12 12.54
C SER A 23 -8.42 -2.82 13.67
N ALA A 24 -9.58 -2.21 13.39
CA ALA A 24 -10.60 -1.95 14.38
C ALA A 24 -11.20 -3.26 14.92
N SER A 25 -11.48 -4.22 14.04
CA SER A 25 -11.96 -5.55 14.43
C SER A 25 -10.96 -6.28 15.33
N ASN A 26 -9.66 -6.27 14.98
CA ASN A 26 -8.63 -6.90 15.81
C ASN A 26 -8.49 -6.25 17.20
N ILE A 27 -8.57 -4.93 17.28
CA ILE A 27 -8.52 -4.19 18.54
C ILE A 27 -9.74 -4.54 19.41
N GLN A 28 -10.92 -4.53 18.80
CA GLN A 28 -12.17 -4.85 19.47
C GLN A 28 -12.17 -6.28 20.02
N ASP A 29 -11.79 -7.27 19.19
CA ASP A 29 -11.64 -8.66 19.62
C ASP A 29 -10.60 -8.81 20.76
N GLY A 30 -9.51 -8.04 20.72
CA GLY A 30 -8.51 -8.04 21.79
C GLY A 30 -9.00 -7.50 23.13
N PHE A 31 -9.83 -6.45 23.11
CA PHE A 31 -10.47 -5.94 24.34
C PHE A 31 -11.52 -6.89 24.89
N TYR A 32 -12.28 -7.57 24.02
CA TYR A 32 -13.23 -8.59 24.45
C TYR A 32 -12.54 -9.85 24.98
N HIS A 33 -11.40 -10.25 24.43
CA HIS A 33 -10.63 -11.38 24.97
C HIS A 33 -10.12 -11.12 26.39
N ASN A 34 -9.78 -9.87 26.71
CA ASN A 34 -9.26 -9.48 28.02
C ASN A 34 -10.37 -9.20 29.06
N SER A 35 -11.62 -9.14 28.62
CA SER A 35 -12.81 -9.03 29.48
C SER A 35 -13.45 -10.41 29.55
N SER A 36 -13.91 -10.89 30.70
CA SER A 36 -14.49 -12.25 30.88
C SER A 36 -15.79 -12.53 30.09
N SER A 37 -16.15 -11.68 29.12
CA SER A 37 -17.29 -11.77 28.23
C SER A 37 -16.88 -12.44 26.91
N HIS A 38 -17.11 -13.74 26.80
CA HIS A 38 -16.84 -14.56 25.62
C HIS A 38 -17.80 -14.28 24.43
N TYR A 39 -17.93 -13.03 24.00
CA TYR A 39 -18.59 -12.69 22.74
C TYR A 39 -17.54 -12.49 21.66
N VAL A 40 -17.20 -13.57 20.93
CA VAL A 40 -16.40 -13.47 19.69
C VAL A 40 -17.20 -12.60 18.71
N THR A 41 -16.79 -11.35 18.49
CA THR A 41 -17.66 -10.31 17.91
C THR A 41 -17.45 -10.10 16.41
N ALA A 42 -16.65 -10.94 15.75
CA ALA A 42 -16.71 -11.12 14.31
C ALA A 42 -16.81 -12.63 14.00
N PRO A 43 -17.81 -13.11 13.25
CA PRO A 43 -17.72 -14.43 12.65
C PRO A 43 -16.42 -14.44 11.85
N GLY A 44 -15.46 -15.32 12.15
CA GLY A 44 -14.14 -15.33 11.50
C GLY A 44 -14.20 -15.32 9.96
N VAL A 45 -15.33 -15.76 9.41
CA VAL A 45 -15.71 -15.61 7.99
C VAL A 45 -15.64 -14.14 7.50
N LEU A 46 -16.16 -13.17 8.26
CA LEU A 46 -16.09 -11.75 7.88
C LEU A 46 -14.62 -11.27 7.82
N LEU A 47 -13.79 -11.60 8.80
CA LEU A 47 -12.36 -11.24 8.80
C LEU A 47 -11.62 -11.83 7.59
N VAL A 48 -11.92 -13.08 7.24
CA VAL A 48 -11.36 -13.73 6.05
C VAL A 48 -11.81 -13.01 4.78
N ILE A 49 -13.11 -12.70 4.64
CA ILE A 49 -13.65 -11.97 3.49
C ILE A 49 -12.94 -10.62 3.35
N PHE A 50 -12.87 -9.82 4.42
CA PHE A 50 -12.21 -8.51 4.39
C PHE A 50 -10.72 -8.62 4.08
N SER A 51 -10.03 -9.65 4.58
CA SER A 51 -8.63 -9.89 4.27
C SER A 51 -8.43 -10.20 2.78
N LEU A 52 -9.26 -11.07 2.21
CA LEU A 52 -9.22 -11.41 0.78
C LEU A 52 -9.57 -10.22 -0.11
N THR A 53 -10.59 -9.44 0.25
CA THR A 53 -10.92 -8.19 -0.45
C THR A 53 -9.76 -7.22 -0.40
N THR A 54 -9.07 -7.11 0.74
CA THR A 54 -7.88 -6.24 0.90
C THR A 54 -6.76 -6.67 -0.03
N VAL A 55 -6.50 -7.98 -0.15
CA VAL A 55 -5.49 -8.53 -1.09
C VAL A 55 -5.87 -8.27 -2.55
N ALA A 56 -7.15 -8.45 -2.91
CA ALA A 56 -7.63 -8.18 -4.26
C ALA A 56 -7.49 -6.69 -4.63
N LEU A 57 -7.90 -5.79 -3.73
CA LEU A 57 -7.75 -4.34 -3.92
C LEU A 57 -6.28 -3.91 -3.96
N PHE A 58 -5.43 -4.56 -3.16
CA PHE A 58 -3.98 -4.34 -3.22
C PHE A 58 -3.46 -4.70 -4.62
N ALA A 59 -3.77 -5.88 -5.15
CA ALA A 59 -3.30 -6.32 -6.46
C ALA A 59 -3.73 -5.37 -7.60
N MET A 60 -4.96 -4.85 -7.53
CA MET A 60 -5.51 -3.95 -8.55
C MET A 60 -4.95 -2.52 -8.50
N GLY A 61 -4.50 -2.06 -7.34
CA GLY A 61 -3.94 -0.71 -7.16
C GLY A 61 -2.48 -0.73 -6.72
N PRO A 62 -2.19 -0.65 -5.40
CA PRO A 62 -0.82 -0.57 -4.87
C PRO A 62 0.15 -1.66 -5.37
N GLY A 63 -0.34 -2.84 -5.73
CA GLY A 63 0.45 -3.99 -6.14
C GLY A 63 0.90 -3.95 -7.60
N SER A 64 0.14 -3.31 -8.49
CA SER A 64 0.43 -3.27 -9.94
C SER A 64 0.90 -1.89 -10.41
N ILE A 65 0.43 -0.80 -9.79
CA ILE A 65 0.71 0.57 -10.21
C ILE A 65 2.20 0.95 -10.12
N PRO A 66 2.95 0.63 -9.04
CA PRO A 66 4.37 0.97 -8.98
C PRO A 66 5.18 0.39 -10.14
N TRP A 67 4.82 -0.79 -10.63
CA TRP A 67 5.48 -1.42 -11.78
C TRP A 67 5.14 -0.71 -13.09
N LEU A 68 3.90 -0.26 -13.25
CA LEU A 68 3.48 0.56 -14.38
C LEU A 68 4.19 1.92 -14.37
N MET A 69 4.30 2.53 -13.19
CA MET A 69 4.95 3.82 -13.00
C MET A 69 6.42 3.82 -13.45
N VAL A 70 7.18 2.77 -13.14
CA VAL A 70 8.58 2.66 -13.61
C VAL A 70 8.65 2.68 -15.14
N SER A 71 7.65 2.14 -15.84
CA SER A 71 7.62 2.19 -17.30
C SER A 71 7.29 3.58 -17.87
N GLU A 72 6.60 4.42 -17.10
CA GLU A 72 6.16 5.76 -17.52
C GLU A 72 7.12 6.88 -17.12
N LEU A 73 7.82 6.70 -16.00
CA LEU A 73 8.75 7.70 -15.46
C LEU A 73 10.14 7.63 -16.12
N PHE A 74 10.51 6.49 -16.68
CA PHE A 74 11.84 6.25 -17.23
C PHE A 74 11.81 6.00 -18.74
N LEU A 75 12.73 6.66 -19.45
CA LEU A 75 13.03 6.39 -20.84
C LEU A 75 13.48 4.93 -21.03
N GLN A 76 13.29 4.41 -22.24
CA GLN A 76 13.53 2.99 -22.57
C GLN A 76 14.94 2.52 -22.20
N GLU A 77 15.95 3.38 -22.35
CA GLU A 77 17.36 3.11 -22.03
C GLU A 77 17.61 2.92 -20.52
N ALA A 78 16.92 3.68 -19.66
CA ALA A 78 17.11 3.65 -18.21
C ALA A 78 16.16 2.67 -17.50
N ARG A 79 15.10 2.21 -18.19
CA ARG A 79 14.03 1.38 -17.61
C ARG A 79 14.54 0.06 -17.00
N PRO A 80 15.45 -0.72 -17.62
CA PRO A 80 15.91 -1.98 -17.04
C PRO A 80 16.59 -1.79 -15.68
N ILE A 81 17.41 -0.74 -15.53
CA ILE A 81 18.10 -0.42 -14.28
C ILE A 81 17.08 0.01 -13.22
N ALA A 82 16.12 0.87 -13.59
CA ALA A 82 15.07 1.33 -12.68
C ALA A 82 14.20 0.17 -12.16
N VAL A 83 13.81 -0.77 -13.04
CA VAL A 83 13.07 -1.98 -12.65
C VAL A 83 13.90 -2.87 -11.72
N GLY A 84 15.20 -3.04 -12.00
CA GLY A 84 16.10 -3.83 -11.15
C GLY A 84 16.19 -3.27 -9.72
N ILE A 85 16.40 -1.96 -9.59
CA ILE A 85 16.46 -1.29 -8.28
C ILE A 85 15.11 -1.41 -7.55
N ALA A 86 14.00 -1.12 -8.24
CA ALA A 86 12.66 -1.24 -7.68
C ALA A 86 12.37 -2.65 -7.17
N THR A 87 12.83 -3.68 -7.90
CA THR A 87 12.70 -5.08 -7.54
C THR A 87 13.48 -5.41 -6.28
N ILE A 88 14.76 -5.02 -6.19
CA ILE A 88 15.58 -5.26 -5.01
C ILE A 88 14.97 -4.61 -3.77
N VAL A 89 14.55 -3.34 -3.88
CA VAL A 89 13.91 -2.60 -2.78
C VAL A 89 12.60 -3.28 -2.36
N ASN A 90 11.78 -3.72 -3.32
CA ASN A 90 10.52 -4.41 -3.04
C ASN A 90 10.75 -5.72 -2.28
N TRP A 91 11.66 -6.57 -2.75
CA TRP A 91 11.95 -7.84 -2.08
C TRP A 91 12.59 -7.65 -0.71
N PHE A 92 13.46 -6.66 -0.57
CA PHE A 92 14.05 -6.33 0.72
C PHE A 92 13.00 -5.84 1.74
N ALA A 93 12.05 -5.00 1.31
CA ALA A 93 10.94 -4.57 2.13
C ALA A 93 10.04 -5.76 2.53
N ASN A 94 9.70 -6.63 1.57
CA ASN A 94 8.90 -7.84 1.84
C ASN A 94 9.60 -8.77 2.83
N PHE A 95 10.90 -8.98 2.69
CA PHE A 95 11.69 -9.77 3.63
C PHE A 95 11.67 -9.17 5.05
N THR A 96 11.87 -7.86 5.14
CA THR A 96 11.85 -7.13 6.42
C THR A 96 10.47 -7.24 7.10
N VAL A 97 9.39 -7.02 6.35
CA VAL A 97 8.02 -7.18 6.86
C VAL A 97 7.77 -8.62 7.28
N GLY A 98 8.13 -9.61 6.45
CA GLY A 98 7.96 -11.03 6.76
C GLY A 98 8.67 -11.48 8.03
N LEU A 99 9.87 -10.94 8.29
CA LEU A 99 10.61 -11.21 9.52
C LEU A 99 10.00 -10.53 10.75
N THR A 100 9.60 -9.28 10.62
CA THR A 100 9.16 -8.44 11.75
C THR A 100 7.69 -8.67 12.14
N PHE A 101 6.85 -9.06 11.19
CA PHE A 101 5.40 -9.14 11.36
C PHE A 101 4.95 -10.00 12.56
N PRO A 102 5.47 -11.22 12.79
CA PRO A 102 5.06 -12.02 13.95
C PRO A 102 5.41 -11.35 15.28
N TYR A 103 6.54 -10.67 15.35
CA TYR A 103 6.97 -9.94 16.55
C TYR A 103 6.09 -8.71 16.80
N ILE A 104 5.75 -7.97 15.74
CA ILE A 104 4.82 -6.84 15.80
C ILE A 104 3.48 -7.30 16.36
N LEU A 105 2.90 -8.39 15.83
CA LEU A 105 1.64 -8.93 16.32
C LEU A 105 1.70 -9.37 17.79
N LYS A 106 2.83 -9.98 18.21
CA LYS A 106 3.02 -10.45 19.58
C LYS A 106 3.17 -9.32 20.59
N TYR A 107 4.02 -8.33 20.30
CA TYR A 107 4.39 -7.29 21.27
C TYR A 107 3.44 -6.09 21.27
N LEU A 108 2.78 -5.82 20.14
CA LEU A 108 1.81 -4.73 20.03
C LEU A 108 0.37 -5.23 20.07
N TYR A 109 0.10 -6.43 20.57
CA TYR A 109 -1.27 -6.92 20.68
C TYR A 109 -2.14 -5.97 21.54
N PRO A 110 -3.36 -5.60 21.11
CA PRO A 110 -4.05 -5.98 19.86
C PRO A 110 -3.84 -5.02 18.67
N TYR A 111 -3.02 -3.99 18.83
CA TYR A 111 -2.70 -2.94 17.85
C TYR A 111 -1.69 -3.34 16.75
N GLY A 112 -1.24 -4.61 16.69
CA GLY A 112 -0.20 -5.03 15.75
C GLY A 112 -0.52 -4.72 14.28
N THR A 113 -1.78 -4.82 13.86
CA THR A 113 -2.22 -4.44 12.51
C THR A 113 -2.33 -2.93 12.28
N SER A 114 -2.43 -2.13 13.35
CA SER A 114 -2.51 -0.66 13.26
C SER A 114 -1.21 -0.04 12.76
N VAL A 115 -0.08 -0.71 12.95
CA VAL A 115 1.22 -0.27 12.38
C VAL A 115 1.11 -0.13 10.86
N PHE A 116 0.47 -1.09 10.19
CA PHE A 116 0.27 -1.06 8.73
C PHE A 116 -0.69 0.03 8.30
N VAL A 117 -1.73 0.32 9.10
CA VAL A 117 -2.61 1.47 8.85
C VAL A 117 -1.79 2.76 8.85
N VAL A 118 -0.97 3.00 9.87
CA VAL A 118 -0.16 4.23 9.96
C VAL A 118 0.83 4.33 8.80
N THR A 119 1.58 3.26 8.51
CA THR A 119 2.59 3.28 7.45
C THR A 119 1.98 3.42 6.06
N CYS A 120 0.89 2.68 5.76
CA CYS A 120 0.20 2.79 4.47
C CYS A 120 -0.49 4.14 4.31
N GLY A 121 -1.05 4.70 5.38
CA GLY A 121 -1.65 6.04 5.37
C GLY A 121 -0.61 7.13 5.09
N ALA A 122 0.56 7.08 5.73
CA ALA A 122 1.65 8.01 5.46
C ALA A 122 2.15 7.92 4.02
N LEU A 123 2.32 6.70 3.48
CA LEU A 123 2.67 6.46 2.08
C LEU A 123 1.60 6.98 1.13
N TRP A 124 0.33 6.79 1.44
CA TRP A 124 -0.78 7.30 0.63
C TRP A 124 -0.78 8.83 0.57
N VAL A 125 -0.63 9.51 1.71
CA VAL A 125 -0.53 10.98 1.76
C VAL A 125 0.70 11.46 0.97
N TYR A 126 1.83 10.78 1.10
CA TYR A 126 3.04 11.10 0.36
C TYR A 126 2.82 10.99 -1.16
N LEU A 127 2.26 9.87 -1.62
CA LEU A 127 1.93 9.67 -3.04
C LEU A 127 0.93 10.72 -3.52
N TYR A 128 -0.12 11.00 -2.76
CA TYR A 128 -1.11 12.01 -3.13
C TYR A 128 -0.48 13.41 -3.31
N ARG A 129 0.54 13.76 -2.52
CA ARG A 129 1.14 15.09 -2.55
C ARG A 129 2.27 15.25 -3.56
N TYR A 130 3.06 14.21 -3.77
CA TYR A 130 4.33 14.28 -4.52
C TYR A 130 4.32 13.49 -5.83
N LEU A 131 3.35 12.61 -6.06
CA LEU A 131 3.28 11.84 -7.29
C LEU A 131 2.75 12.72 -8.42
N PRO A 132 3.58 13.04 -9.45
CA PRO A 132 3.12 13.85 -10.56
C PRO A 132 2.11 13.08 -11.41
N GLU A 133 1.03 13.74 -11.80
CA GLU A 133 0.05 13.19 -12.74
C GLU A 133 0.72 12.99 -14.11
N THR A 134 0.82 11.73 -14.56
CA THR A 134 1.40 11.33 -15.86
C THR A 134 0.34 11.20 -16.97
N LYS A 135 -0.96 11.36 -16.64
CA LYS A 135 -2.06 11.16 -17.59
C LYS A 135 -1.96 12.07 -18.81
N GLY A 136 -2.00 11.44 -19.98
CA GLY A 136 -2.04 12.11 -21.28
C GLY A 136 -0.71 12.71 -21.73
N LEU A 137 0.39 12.44 -21.02
CA LEU A 137 1.73 12.93 -21.36
C LEU A 137 2.58 11.81 -21.94
N SER A 138 3.40 12.10 -22.95
CA SER A 138 4.43 11.17 -23.41
C SER A 138 5.53 10.99 -22.34
N VAL A 139 6.27 9.88 -22.39
CA VAL A 139 7.37 9.61 -21.45
C VAL A 139 8.43 10.72 -21.51
N GLU A 140 8.68 11.28 -22.68
CA GLU A 140 9.59 12.42 -22.90
C GLU A 140 9.07 13.69 -22.20
N GLN A 141 7.76 13.94 -22.27
CA GLN A 141 7.13 15.08 -21.58
C GLN A 141 7.19 14.92 -20.05
N VAL A 142 6.96 13.71 -19.54
CA VAL A 142 7.11 13.39 -18.10
C VAL A 142 8.57 13.59 -17.67
N THR A 143 9.52 13.06 -18.42
CA THR A 143 10.96 13.19 -18.15
C THR A 143 11.40 14.66 -18.18
N ALA A 144 10.93 15.45 -19.15
CA ALA A 144 11.24 16.87 -19.25
C ALA A 144 10.67 17.67 -18.06
N ARG A 145 9.46 17.33 -17.59
CA ARG A 145 8.87 17.94 -16.38
C ARG A 145 9.67 17.60 -15.13
N LEU A 146 10.04 16.33 -14.95
CA LEU A 146 10.88 15.87 -13.83
C LEU A 146 12.25 16.56 -13.81
N ARG A 147 12.89 16.71 -14.98
CA ARG A 147 14.17 17.44 -15.09
C ARG A 147 14.04 18.91 -14.69
N ARG A 148 12.95 19.59 -15.06
CA ARG A 148 12.71 20.99 -14.66
C ARG A 148 12.45 21.13 -13.15
N SER A 149 11.78 20.17 -12.51
CA SER A 149 11.53 20.21 -11.06
C SER A 149 12.77 19.91 -10.21
N VAL A 150 13.81 19.28 -10.78
CA VAL A 150 15.08 18.99 -10.11
C VAL A 150 16.15 20.06 -10.40
N GLY A 151 15.98 20.86 -11.45
CA GLY A 151 16.92 21.90 -11.89
C GLY A 151 16.78 23.26 -11.19
N THR A 152 16.29 23.29 -9.95
CA THR A 152 16.41 24.43 -9.01
C THR A 152 17.49 24.12 -8.00
#